data_AF-A0A7V4KEU9-F1
#
_entry.id   AF-A0A7V4KEU9-F1
#
_cell.length_a   1.000
_cell.length_b   1.000
_cell.length_c   1.000
_cell.angle_alpha   90.00
_cell.angle_beta   90.00
_cell.angle_gamma   90.00
#
_symmetry.space_group_name_H-M   'P 1'
#
loop_
_entity.id
_entity.type
_entity.pdbx_description
1 polymer ?
#
loop_
_entity_poly.entity_id
_entity_poly.type
_entity_poly.pdbx_seq_one_letter_code
_entity_poly.pdbx_strand_id
1 'polypeptide(L)'
;MLRVFRKWLFTISLIFLTVIEFSNIEAKALLLYKGSEQGYGYNILLKYFAPVLKELIESYDVIDVEGVDFSSMDLQQYNLIITCYYSPQMREAKKYLEKLTHFLINGGKILIVNNLGATIDTSGSNHPGLAEINSVYNLLGISYTFSWKKVKPLNVNIDNEYAAAESFKFENLRDVERFKMISPYAKSLIKIETEDENTYDMAILSSLGGLISYSYLFDDEGKVTLNLHLIISKLLFGDNDTFRFLVV
;
A
#
# COMPACT_ATOMS: atom_id res chain seq x y z
N MET A 1 9.79 14.13 -55.20
CA MET A 1 8.90 13.25 -54.40
C MET A 1 9.66 12.31 -53.47
N LEU A 2 10.62 11.51 -53.96
CA LEU A 2 11.39 10.54 -53.14
C LEU A 2 12.13 11.14 -51.93
N ARG A 3 12.73 12.34 -52.07
CA ARG A 3 13.44 13.04 -50.99
C ARG A 3 12.54 13.53 -49.85
N VAL A 4 11.29 13.88 -50.17
CA VAL A 4 10.31 14.31 -49.16
C VAL A 4 9.83 13.09 -48.40
N PHE A 5 9.49 12.00 -49.11
CA PHE A 5 9.09 10.73 -48.49
C PHE A 5 10.16 10.17 -47.54
N ARG A 6 11.45 10.24 -47.91
CA ARG A 6 12.57 9.86 -47.05
C ARG A 6 12.69 10.69 -45.76
N LYS A 7 12.40 12.00 -45.82
CA LYS A 7 12.40 12.87 -44.64
C LYS A 7 11.26 12.52 -43.68
N TRP A 8 10.07 12.29 -44.20
CA TRP A 8 8.92 11.89 -43.39
C TRP A 8 9.12 10.53 -42.71
N LEU A 9 9.68 9.54 -43.43
CA LEU A 9 9.98 8.23 -42.86
C LEU A 9 11.02 8.33 -41.72
N PHE A 10 12.03 9.18 -41.88
CA PHE A 10 13.03 9.45 -40.84
C PHE A 10 12.42 10.12 -39.61
N THR A 11 11.56 11.13 -39.80
CA THR A 11 10.89 11.81 -38.68
C THR A 11 9.93 10.87 -37.93
N ILE A 12 9.17 10.03 -38.65
CA ILE A 12 8.27 9.04 -38.03
C ILE A 12 9.08 8.02 -37.23
N SER A 13 10.20 7.52 -37.79
CA SER A 13 11.07 6.57 -37.08
C SER A 13 11.71 7.20 -35.84
N LEU A 14 12.06 8.50 -35.89
CA LEU A 14 12.59 9.25 -34.74
C LEU A 14 11.55 9.41 -33.64
N ILE A 15 10.31 9.78 -34.00
CA ILE A 15 9.19 9.86 -33.06
C ILE A 15 8.94 8.50 -32.41
N PHE A 16 8.93 7.43 -33.20
CA PHE A 16 8.72 6.08 -32.70
C PHE A 16 9.85 5.62 -31.75
N LEU A 17 11.12 5.95 -32.06
CA LEU A 17 12.27 5.71 -31.19
C LEU A 17 12.17 6.50 -29.87
N THR A 18 11.78 7.77 -29.93
CA THR A 18 11.56 8.56 -28.70
C THR A 18 10.41 8.01 -27.86
N VAL A 19 9.31 7.57 -28.48
CA VAL A 19 8.17 6.95 -27.78
C VAL A 19 8.58 5.62 -27.12
N ILE A 20 9.48 4.85 -27.75
CA ILE A 20 10.03 3.61 -27.16
C ILE A 20 10.96 3.92 -25.97
N GLU A 21 11.80 4.95 -26.06
CA GLU A 21 12.65 5.35 -24.92
C GLU A 21 11.84 5.87 -23.73
N PHE A 22 10.75 6.61 -23.96
CA PHE A 22 9.85 7.07 -22.89
C PHE A 22 8.96 5.96 -22.31
N SER A 23 8.72 4.86 -23.04
CA SER A 23 7.88 3.75 -22.57
C SER A 23 8.62 2.68 -21.77
N ASN A 24 9.95 2.79 -21.64
CA ASN A 24 10.79 1.88 -20.85
C ASN A 24 11.15 2.42 -19.45
N ILE A 25 10.35 3.34 -18.88
CA ILE A 25 10.41 3.54 -17.43
C ILE A 25 9.83 2.27 -16.81
N GLU A 26 10.72 1.33 -16.51
CA GLU A 26 10.41 0.14 -15.72
C GLU A 26 9.95 0.64 -14.36
N ALA A 27 8.63 0.62 -14.16
CA ALA A 27 8.05 1.04 -12.91
C ALA A 27 8.51 0.08 -11.81
N LYS A 28 8.81 0.64 -10.63
CA LYS A 28 9.33 -0.11 -9.49
C LYS A 28 8.38 -0.04 -8.31
N ALA A 29 8.54 -0.95 -7.36
CA ALA A 29 7.98 -0.79 -6.02
C ALA A 29 8.89 0.05 -5.11
N LEU A 30 8.31 0.82 -4.20
CA LEU A 30 9.01 1.56 -3.16
C LEU A 30 8.61 1.04 -1.78
N LEU A 31 9.56 0.49 -1.04
CA LEU A 31 9.38 0.00 0.32
C LEU A 31 9.81 1.07 1.33
N LEU A 32 8.86 1.61 2.10
CA LEU A 32 9.09 2.69 3.05
C LEU A 32 9.06 2.20 4.50
N TYR A 33 10.11 2.50 5.25
CA TYR A 33 10.21 2.28 6.69
C TYR A 33 10.70 3.55 7.39
N LYS A 34 10.66 3.56 8.72
CA LYS A 34 11.25 4.62 9.54
C LYS A 34 12.50 4.12 10.25
N GLY A 35 13.61 4.82 10.09
CA GLY A 35 14.88 4.50 10.73
C GLY A 35 14.81 4.58 12.26
N SER A 36 14.00 5.50 12.79
CA SER A 36 13.79 5.66 14.24
C SER A 36 13.16 4.44 14.93
N GLU A 37 12.55 3.53 14.18
CA GLU A 37 11.81 2.37 14.71
C GLU A 37 12.66 1.10 14.84
N GLN A 38 13.98 1.26 14.95
CA GLN A 38 14.93 0.19 15.28
C GLN A 38 14.83 -1.04 14.36
N GLY A 39 14.53 -0.81 13.09
CA GLY A 39 14.43 -1.84 12.06
C GLY A 39 13.10 -2.61 12.04
N TYR A 40 12.08 -2.21 12.81
CA TYR A 40 10.74 -2.83 12.78
C TYR A 40 10.20 -2.97 11.34
N GLY A 41 9.96 -1.84 10.67
CA GLY A 41 9.39 -1.82 9.33
C GLY A 41 10.34 -2.44 8.30
N TYR A 42 11.62 -2.10 8.38
CA TYR A 42 12.66 -2.63 7.48
C TYR A 42 12.71 -4.16 7.48
N ASN A 43 12.74 -4.78 8.66
CA ASN A 43 12.82 -6.23 8.79
C ASN A 43 11.55 -6.92 8.26
N ILE A 44 10.38 -6.35 8.51
CA ILE A 44 9.11 -6.89 7.99
C ILE A 44 9.10 -6.82 6.45
N LEU A 45 9.41 -5.65 5.89
CA LEU A 45 9.44 -5.42 4.45
C LEU A 45 10.42 -6.36 3.76
N LEU A 46 11.66 -6.45 4.26
CA LEU A 46 12.68 -7.30 3.64
C LEU A 46 12.45 -8.80 3.81
N LYS A 47 11.82 -9.22 4.91
CA LYS A 47 11.58 -10.64 5.18
C LYS A 47 10.36 -11.17 4.43
N TYR A 48 9.32 -10.35 4.23
CA TYR A 48 8.02 -10.84 3.74
C TYR A 48 7.56 -10.21 2.43
N PHE A 49 7.89 -8.95 2.13
CA PHE A 49 7.40 -8.25 0.94
C PHE A 49 8.44 -8.23 -0.19
N ALA A 50 9.70 -7.96 0.13
CA ALA A 50 10.79 -7.96 -0.84
C ALA A 50 10.98 -9.33 -1.56
N PRO A 51 10.87 -10.50 -0.88
CA PRO A 51 10.95 -11.79 -1.57
C PRO A 51 9.83 -11.96 -2.60
N VAL A 52 8.61 -11.53 -2.26
CA VAL A 52 7.46 -11.60 -3.17
C VAL A 52 7.68 -10.71 -4.39
N LEU A 53 8.19 -9.50 -4.22
CA LEU A 53 8.51 -8.61 -5.35
C LEU A 53 9.57 -9.24 -6.27
N LYS A 54 10.60 -9.89 -5.70
CA LYS A 54 11.60 -10.62 -6.49
C LYS A 54 11.01 -11.79 -7.26
N GLU A 55 10.09 -12.55 -6.66
CA GLU A 55 9.38 -13.65 -7.34
C GLU A 55 8.54 -13.13 -8.51
N LEU A 56 7.94 -11.96 -8.36
CA LEU A 56 7.16 -11.28 -9.40
C LEU A 56 8.04 -10.53 -10.42
N ILE A 57 9.37 -10.56 -10.27
CA ILE A 57 10.34 -9.85 -11.13
C ILE A 57 10.12 -8.33 -11.08
N GLU A 58 9.54 -7.83 -9.99
CA GLU A 58 9.36 -6.39 -9.75
C GLU A 58 10.60 -5.82 -9.07
N SER A 59 11.26 -4.87 -9.74
CA SER A 59 12.35 -4.10 -9.14
C SER A 59 11.82 -3.25 -7.99
N TYR A 60 12.63 -3.08 -6.92
CA TYR A 60 12.21 -2.27 -5.78
C TYR A 60 13.34 -1.49 -5.13
N ASP A 61 13.00 -0.33 -4.58
CA ASP A 61 13.87 0.47 -3.72
C ASP A 61 13.37 0.39 -2.27
N VAL A 62 14.30 0.51 -1.31
CA VAL A 62 14.00 0.46 0.13
C VAL A 62 14.56 1.71 0.78
N ILE A 63 13.68 2.53 1.34
CA ILE A 63 14.04 3.87 1.81
C ILE A 63 13.56 4.10 3.24
N ASP A 64 14.47 4.66 4.05
CA ASP A 64 14.11 5.31 5.30
C ASP A 64 13.44 6.64 4.98
N VAL A 65 12.13 6.72 5.20
CA VAL A 65 11.33 7.91 4.90
C VAL A 65 11.77 9.13 5.73
N GLU A 66 12.40 8.91 6.88
CA GLU A 66 12.89 9.99 7.76
C GLU A 66 14.29 10.47 7.36
N GLY A 67 15.01 9.67 6.57
CA GLY A 67 16.37 9.95 6.10
C GLY A 67 16.41 10.74 4.79
N VAL A 68 15.27 11.00 4.15
CA VAL A 68 15.17 11.69 2.86
C VAL A 68 14.16 12.84 2.91
N ASP A 69 14.27 13.78 1.96
CA ASP A 69 13.21 14.77 1.73
C ASP A 69 12.09 14.13 0.89
N PHE A 70 11.25 13.33 1.55
CA PHE A 70 10.18 12.58 0.89
C PHE A 70 9.17 13.49 0.17
N SER A 71 8.90 14.67 0.73
CA SER A 71 7.99 15.66 0.14
C SER A 71 8.43 16.06 -1.27
N SER A 72 9.75 16.23 -1.47
CA SER A 72 10.34 16.61 -2.76
C SER A 72 10.72 15.42 -3.65
N MET A 73 10.68 14.19 -3.14
CA MET A 73 11.09 12.99 -3.88
C MET A 73 10.23 12.78 -5.13
N ASP A 74 10.85 12.44 -6.26
CA ASP A 74 10.10 12.04 -7.45
C ASP A 74 9.56 10.61 -7.28
N LEU A 75 8.23 10.48 -7.40
CA LEU A 75 7.53 9.22 -7.27
C LEU A 75 7.07 8.65 -8.62
N GLN A 76 7.32 9.33 -9.74
CA GLN A 76 6.83 8.91 -11.07
C GLN A 76 7.40 7.57 -11.54
N GLN A 77 8.59 7.20 -11.06
CA GLN A 77 9.21 5.90 -11.36
C GLN A 77 8.61 4.73 -10.59
N TYR A 78 7.71 4.96 -9.62
CA TYR A 78 7.12 3.90 -8.82
C TYR A 78 5.66 3.66 -9.22
N ASN A 79 5.24 2.40 -9.27
CA ASN A 79 3.83 1.99 -9.45
C ASN A 79 3.16 1.59 -8.13
N LEU A 80 3.96 1.17 -7.14
CA LEU A 80 3.51 0.61 -5.87
C LEU A 80 4.37 1.17 -4.73
N ILE A 81 3.73 1.64 -3.68
CA ILE A 81 4.37 1.94 -2.40
C ILE A 81 3.91 0.89 -1.39
N ILE A 82 4.83 0.32 -0.62
CA ILE A 82 4.50 -0.51 0.55
C ILE A 82 5.11 0.16 1.78
N THR A 83 4.27 0.55 2.73
CA THR A 83 4.72 1.20 3.97
C THR A 83 4.61 0.25 5.14
N CYS A 84 5.59 0.24 6.04
CA CYS A 84 5.46 -0.48 7.31
C CYS A 84 6.04 0.36 8.45
N TYR A 85 5.16 0.82 9.34
CA TYR A 85 5.53 1.67 10.47
C TYR A 85 4.95 1.14 11.77
N TYR A 86 5.69 1.26 12.86
CA TYR A 86 5.23 0.97 14.21
C TYR A 86 4.45 2.16 14.79
N SER A 87 5.03 3.34 14.71
CA SER A 87 4.59 4.56 15.40
C SER A 87 3.75 5.47 14.50
N PRO A 88 2.83 6.27 15.08
CA PRO A 88 2.05 7.26 14.34
C PRO A 88 2.82 8.55 13.99
N GLN A 89 4.09 8.65 14.36
CA GLN A 89 4.88 9.88 14.34
C GLN A 89 5.60 10.08 13.01
N MET A 90 5.39 11.20 12.33
CA MET A 90 6.10 11.54 11.09
C MET A 90 6.53 13.01 11.12
N ARG A 91 7.74 13.31 10.67
CA ARG A 91 8.15 14.70 10.44
C ARG A 91 7.43 15.25 9.21
N GLU A 92 6.85 16.44 9.31
CA GLU A 92 6.06 17.06 8.23
C GLU A 92 4.90 16.16 7.75
N ALA A 93 4.20 15.53 8.70
CA ALA A 93 3.21 14.50 8.46
C ALA A 93 2.14 14.89 7.42
N LYS A 94 1.70 16.16 7.38
CA LYS A 94 0.74 16.63 6.36
C LYS A 94 1.30 16.59 4.94
N LYS A 95 2.55 17.00 4.74
CA LYS A 95 3.21 16.95 3.43
C LYS A 95 3.43 15.52 2.97
N TYR A 96 3.79 14.63 3.89
CA TYR A 96 3.87 13.19 3.62
C TYR A 96 2.52 12.63 3.12
N LEU A 97 1.42 12.93 3.82
CA LEU A 97 0.08 12.49 3.42
C LEU A 97 -0.37 13.11 2.08
N GLU A 98 -0.09 14.39 1.85
CA GLU A 98 -0.33 15.07 0.58
C GLU A 98 0.43 14.38 -0.56
N LYS A 99 1.71 14.05 -0.34
CA LYS A 99 2.54 13.35 -1.32
C LYS A 99 1.99 11.97 -1.68
N LEU A 100 1.58 11.18 -0.68
CA LEU A 100 0.93 9.88 -0.92
C LEU A 100 -0.40 10.04 -1.67
N THR A 101 -1.18 11.06 -1.33
CA THR A 101 -2.45 11.36 -1.99
C THR A 101 -2.23 11.67 -3.48
N HIS A 102 -1.24 12.52 -3.80
CA HIS A 102 -0.88 12.81 -5.19
C HIS A 102 -0.41 11.57 -5.94
N PHE A 103 0.39 10.72 -5.29
CA PHE A 103 0.83 9.46 -5.87
C PHE A 103 -0.37 8.56 -6.25
N LEU A 104 -1.34 8.40 -5.36
CA LEU A 104 -2.55 7.62 -5.62
C LEU A 104 -3.45 8.23 -6.71
N ILE A 105 -3.63 9.56 -6.69
CA ILE A 105 -4.43 10.27 -7.72
C ILE A 105 -3.80 10.10 -9.11
N ASN A 106 -2.47 10.00 -9.19
CA ASN A 106 -1.75 9.78 -10.43
C ASN A 106 -1.67 8.30 -10.86
N GLY A 107 -2.45 7.42 -10.22
CA GLY A 107 -2.56 6.00 -10.60
C GLY A 107 -1.56 5.07 -9.91
N GLY A 108 -0.70 5.60 -9.02
CA GLY A 108 0.09 4.79 -8.11
C GLY A 108 -0.80 4.01 -7.14
N LYS A 109 -0.26 2.94 -6.56
CA LYS A 109 -0.99 2.07 -5.61
C LYS A 109 -0.24 1.96 -4.29
N ILE A 110 -0.94 1.86 -3.17
CA ILE A 110 -0.28 1.75 -1.85
C ILE A 110 -0.77 0.56 -1.03
N LEU A 111 0.16 -0.22 -0.47
CA LEU A 111 -0.14 -1.21 0.55
C LEU A 111 0.39 -0.73 1.90
N ILE A 112 -0.52 -0.43 2.83
CA ILE A 112 -0.18 0.05 4.16
C ILE A 112 -0.12 -1.16 5.09
N VAL A 113 1.04 -1.41 5.69
CA VAL A 113 1.22 -2.42 6.73
C VAL A 113 1.27 -1.71 8.08
N ASN A 114 0.43 -2.17 9.00
CA ASN A 114 0.14 -1.58 10.30
C ASN A 114 -0.64 -0.26 10.23
N ASN A 115 0.03 0.86 9.93
CA ASN A 115 -0.57 2.19 9.93
C ASN A 115 0.17 3.15 8.98
N LEU A 116 -0.44 4.30 8.69
CA LEU A 116 0.13 5.35 7.81
C LEU A 116 1.38 6.04 8.36
N GLY A 117 1.65 5.89 9.66
CA GLY A 117 2.80 6.47 10.34
C GLY A 117 2.74 7.98 10.51
N ALA A 118 1.67 8.66 10.12
CA ALA A 118 1.62 10.11 9.99
C ALA A 118 0.34 10.71 10.59
N THR A 119 -0.08 10.26 11.77
CA THR A 119 -1.19 10.90 12.50
C THR A 119 -0.70 11.90 13.54
N ILE A 120 0.61 11.91 13.85
CA ILE A 120 1.26 12.88 14.73
C ILE A 120 2.44 13.52 14.01
N ASP A 121 2.41 14.84 13.80
CA ASP A 121 3.57 15.59 13.32
C ASP A 121 4.62 15.79 14.42
N THR A 122 5.88 15.41 14.17
CA THR A 122 7.00 15.61 15.12
C THR A 122 7.71 16.95 14.97
N SER A 123 7.44 17.71 13.91
CA SER A 123 8.06 19.02 13.64
C SER A 123 7.39 20.19 14.36
N GLY A 124 6.24 19.98 15.01
CA GLY A 124 5.49 21.01 15.71
C GLY A 124 4.10 20.57 16.14
N SER A 125 3.21 21.53 16.41
CA SER A 125 1.83 21.28 16.86
C SER A 125 0.80 21.10 15.73
N ASN A 126 1.22 21.20 14.46
CA ASN A 126 0.34 21.12 13.30
C ASN A 126 0.06 19.66 12.90
N HIS A 127 -0.48 18.87 13.82
CA HIS A 127 -0.79 17.46 13.57
C HIS A 127 -1.87 17.32 12.46
N PRO A 128 -1.81 16.27 11.64
CA PRO A 128 -2.87 15.93 10.68
C PRO A 128 -4.22 15.72 11.37
N GLY A 129 -5.26 16.35 10.84
CA GLY A 129 -6.63 16.06 11.22
C GLY A 129 -7.18 14.84 10.47
N LEU A 130 -8.43 14.49 10.76
CA LEU A 130 -9.14 13.43 10.05
C LEU A 130 -9.21 13.67 8.54
N ALA A 131 -9.32 14.92 8.09
CA ALA A 131 -9.40 15.24 6.68
C ALA A 131 -8.11 14.89 5.93
N GLU A 132 -6.96 15.26 6.49
CA GLU A 132 -5.66 14.91 5.91
C GLU A 132 -5.42 13.40 5.95
N ILE A 133 -5.73 12.72 7.06
CA ILE A 133 -5.56 11.26 7.17
C ILE A 133 -6.47 10.53 6.17
N ASN A 134 -7.74 10.93 6.09
CA ASN A 134 -8.71 10.30 5.19
C ASN A 134 -8.52 10.69 3.71
N SER A 135 -7.67 11.66 3.38
CA SER A 135 -7.31 11.93 1.99
C SER A 135 -6.64 10.71 1.32
N VAL A 136 -5.88 9.94 2.10
CA VAL A 136 -5.26 8.68 1.65
C VAL A 136 -6.25 7.52 1.78
N TYR A 137 -6.81 7.30 2.97
CA TYR A 137 -7.69 6.15 3.20
C TYR A 137 -8.93 6.13 2.31
N ASN A 138 -9.55 7.29 2.05
CA ASN A 138 -10.75 7.32 1.21
C ASN A 138 -10.46 6.89 -0.23
N LEU A 139 -9.25 7.13 -0.76
CA LEU A 139 -8.83 6.62 -2.07
C LEU A 139 -8.71 5.09 -2.07
N LEU A 140 -8.44 4.48 -0.92
CA LEU A 140 -8.47 3.02 -0.73
C LEU A 140 -9.88 2.47 -0.52
N GLY A 141 -10.90 3.33 -0.50
CA GLY A 141 -12.29 2.94 -0.30
C GLY A 141 -12.69 2.77 1.16
N ILE A 142 -11.90 3.28 2.11
CA ILE A 142 -12.13 3.16 3.55
C ILE A 142 -12.01 4.53 4.24
N SER A 143 -12.68 4.71 5.37
CA SER A 143 -12.61 5.94 6.15
C SER A 143 -12.24 5.64 7.59
N TYR A 144 -11.17 6.25 8.07
CA TYR A 144 -10.68 6.10 9.43
C TYR A 144 -11.46 7.00 10.40
N THR A 145 -11.79 6.45 11.57
CA THR A 145 -12.64 7.15 12.57
C THR A 145 -11.98 7.36 13.92
N PHE A 146 -10.66 7.14 14.07
CA PHE A 146 -9.95 7.15 15.36
C PHE A 146 -10.59 6.22 16.40
N SER A 147 -10.13 4.96 16.48
CA SER A 147 -10.64 4.04 17.51
C SER A 147 -9.70 2.85 17.71
N TRP A 148 -8.43 3.14 18.00
CA TRP A 148 -7.48 2.09 18.37
C TRP A 148 -7.81 1.55 19.76
N LYS A 149 -7.85 0.22 19.89
CA LYS A 149 -7.90 -0.47 21.18
C LYS A 149 -7.37 -1.89 21.06
N LYS A 150 -7.07 -2.51 22.21
CA LYS A 150 -6.81 -3.95 22.29
C LYS A 150 -8.09 -4.71 22.59
N VAL A 151 -8.32 -5.79 21.85
CA VAL A 151 -9.46 -6.71 22.05
C VAL A 151 -9.01 -8.15 21.91
N LYS A 152 -9.74 -9.07 22.52
CA LYS A 152 -9.60 -10.50 22.23
C LYS A 152 -10.59 -10.84 21.11
N PRO A 153 -10.13 -11.34 19.95
CA PRO A 153 -11.05 -11.73 18.89
C PRO A 153 -11.81 -12.99 19.34
N LEU A 154 -13.12 -13.00 19.13
CA LEU A 154 -13.96 -14.19 19.31
C LEU A 154 -13.92 -15.05 18.05
N ASN A 155 -13.99 -14.40 16.89
CA ASN A 155 -13.94 -15.03 15.58
C ASN A 155 -13.06 -14.19 14.65
N VAL A 156 -12.28 -14.86 13.81
CA VAL A 156 -11.43 -14.25 12.79
C VAL A 156 -11.76 -14.91 11.46
N ASN A 157 -12.48 -14.20 10.62
CA ASN A 157 -12.82 -14.62 9.27
C ASN A 157 -11.74 -14.10 8.31
N ILE A 158 -11.03 -15.02 7.68
CA ILE A 158 -10.03 -14.73 6.64
C ILE A 158 -10.62 -15.20 5.32
N ASP A 159 -10.56 -14.35 4.30
CA ASP A 159 -10.99 -14.72 2.97
C ASP A 159 -10.15 -15.89 2.44
N ASN A 160 -10.82 -17.00 2.13
CA ASN A 160 -10.17 -18.25 1.72
C ASN A 160 -9.29 -18.11 0.46
N GLU A 161 -9.62 -17.19 -0.45
CA GLU A 161 -8.80 -16.91 -1.64
C GLU A 161 -7.43 -16.34 -1.25
N TYR A 162 -7.39 -15.60 -0.14
CA TYR A 162 -6.21 -14.87 0.34
C TYR A 162 -5.55 -15.52 1.55
N ALA A 163 -6.08 -16.59 2.11
CA ALA A 163 -5.49 -17.28 3.24
C ALA A 163 -4.15 -17.93 2.84
N ALA A 164 -3.08 -17.68 3.61
CA ALA A 164 -1.78 -18.31 3.38
C ALA A 164 -1.72 -19.79 3.81
N ALA A 165 -2.74 -20.27 4.54
CA ALA A 165 -2.83 -21.63 5.02
C ALA A 165 -4.25 -21.98 5.50
N GLU A 166 -4.46 -23.25 5.81
CA GLU A 166 -5.78 -23.80 6.19
C GLU A 166 -6.24 -23.40 7.60
N SER A 167 -5.31 -23.11 8.52
CA SER A 167 -5.64 -22.78 9.91
C SER A 167 -4.66 -21.79 10.53
N PHE A 168 -5.19 -20.99 11.47
CA PHE A 168 -4.49 -19.92 12.19
C PHE A 168 -4.98 -19.85 13.64
N LYS A 169 -4.17 -19.28 14.54
CA LYS A 169 -4.53 -19.09 15.95
C LYS A 169 -4.54 -17.62 16.37
N PHE A 170 -5.66 -17.20 16.95
CA PHE A 170 -5.89 -15.83 17.43
C PHE A 170 -6.53 -15.86 18.84
N GLU A 171 -5.79 -16.33 19.82
CA GLU A 171 -6.20 -16.47 21.22
C GLU A 171 -5.78 -15.27 22.09
N ASN A 172 -4.79 -14.47 21.66
CA ASN A 172 -4.27 -13.34 22.42
C ASN A 172 -5.01 -12.01 22.18
N LEU A 173 -4.81 -11.04 23.07
CA LEU A 173 -5.22 -9.65 22.86
C LEU A 173 -4.48 -9.04 21.66
N ARG A 174 -5.23 -8.42 20.75
CA ARG A 174 -4.73 -7.85 19.50
C ARG A 174 -5.22 -6.43 19.29
N ASP A 175 -4.40 -5.63 18.61
CA ASP A 175 -4.74 -4.27 18.26
C ASP A 175 -5.78 -4.26 17.14
N VAL A 176 -6.85 -3.49 17.34
CA VAL A 176 -7.88 -3.24 16.33
C VAL A 176 -8.08 -1.75 16.16
N GLU A 177 -8.35 -1.36 14.92
CA GLU A 177 -8.71 0.00 14.54
C GLU A 177 -10.01 0.00 13.76
N ARG A 178 -10.80 1.07 13.91
CA ARG A 178 -12.09 1.18 13.22
C ARG A 178 -11.92 1.91 11.89
N PHE A 179 -12.26 1.19 10.83
CA PHE A 179 -12.43 1.72 9.48
C PHE A 179 -13.87 1.51 9.05
N LYS A 180 -14.43 2.50 8.36
CA LYS A 180 -15.70 2.38 7.67
C LYS A 180 -15.43 2.10 6.20
N MET A 181 -15.92 0.98 5.70
CA MET A 181 -15.95 0.71 4.25
C MET A 181 -16.89 1.74 3.58
N ILE A 182 -16.37 2.50 2.61
CA ILE A 182 -17.13 3.52 1.87
C ILE A 182 -17.21 3.23 0.37
N SER A 183 -16.42 2.28 -0.14
CA SER A 183 -16.44 1.84 -1.54
C SER A 183 -16.94 0.41 -1.64
N PRO A 184 -17.82 0.09 -2.61
CA PRO A 184 -18.20 -1.30 -2.90
C PRO A 184 -17.07 -2.11 -3.56
N TYR A 185 -16.00 -1.45 -3.99
CA TYR A 185 -14.83 -2.08 -4.62
C TYR A 185 -13.70 -2.37 -3.64
N ALA A 186 -13.85 -1.98 -2.37
CA ALA A 186 -12.95 -2.39 -1.31
C ALA A 186 -13.47 -3.69 -0.69
N LYS A 187 -12.59 -4.67 -0.53
CA LYS A 187 -12.88 -6.00 0.00
C LYS A 187 -12.16 -6.18 1.33
N SER A 188 -12.88 -6.62 2.35
CA SER A 188 -12.28 -7.08 3.61
C SER A 188 -11.68 -8.46 3.39
N LEU A 189 -10.38 -8.60 3.66
CA LEU A 189 -9.64 -9.87 3.58
C LEU A 189 -9.55 -10.56 4.94
N ILE A 190 -9.50 -9.77 6.02
CA ILE A 190 -9.59 -10.27 7.40
C ILE A 190 -10.62 -9.43 8.11
N LYS A 191 -11.68 -10.09 8.60
CA LYS A 191 -12.71 -9.48 9.43
C LYS A 191 -12.78 -10.20 10.76
N ILE A 192 -12.80 -9.43 11.85
CA ILE A 192 -12.85 -9.98 13.20
C ILE A 192 -14.13 -9.56 13.89
N GLU A 193 -14.62 -10.46 14.74
CA GLU A 193 -15.77 -10.24 15.62
C GLU A 193 -15.29 -10.36 17.06
N THR A 194 -15.73 -9.44 17.92
CA THR A 194 -15.42 -9.42 19.35
C THR A 194 -16.62 -9.82 20.19
N GLU A 195 -16.40 -10.16 21.46
CA GLU A 195 -17.47 -10.56 22.40
C GLU A 195 -18.58 -9.50 22.56
N ASP A 196 -18.24 -8.21 22.38
CA ASP A 196 -19.17 -7.08 22.41
C ASP A 196 -19.90 -6.85 21.07
N GLU A 197 -19.93 -7.87 20.20
CA GLU A 197 -20.56 -7.87 18.86
C GLU A 197 -20.04 -6.78 17.90
N ASN A 198 -18.92 -6.14 18.22
CA ASN A 198 -18.26 -5.24 17.28
C ASN A 198 -17.52 -6.05 16.21
N THR A 199 -17.49 -5.48 14.99
CA THR A 199 -16.70 -6.04 13.89
C THR A 199 -15.65 -5.05 13.41
N TYR A 200 -14.50 -5.57 12.98
CA TYR A 200 -13.39 -4.75 12.49
C TYR A 200 -12.76 -5.42 11.25
N ASP A 201 -12.53 -4.62 10.22
CA ASP A 201 -11.84 -5.02 9.00
C ASP A 201 -10.34 -4.77 9.19
N MET A 202 -9.58 -5.84 9.41
CA MET A 202 -8.16 -5.82 9.80
C MET A 202 -7.20 -6.02 8.64
N ALA A 203 -7.70 -6.50 7.51
CA ALA A 203 -7.01 -6.40 6.24
C ALA A 203 -8.03 -6.08 5.15
N ILE A 204 -7.69 -5.13 4.28
CA ILE A 204 -8.58 -4.56 3.27
C ILE A 204 -7.79 -4.40 1.98
N LEU A 205 -8.40 -4.75 0.85
CA LEU A 205 -7.82 -4.60 -0.48
C LEU A 205 -8.81 -3.89 -1.41
N SER A 206 -8.30 -2.99 -2.24
CA SER A 206 -9.02 -2.28 -3.30
C SER A 206 -8.12 -2.11 -4.53
N SER A 207 -8.65 -1.54 -5.60
CA SER A 207 -7.90 -1.34 -6.85
C SER A 207 -6.71 -0.38 -6.74
N LEU A 208 -6.76 0.57 -5.80
CA LEU A 208 -5.71 1.57 -5.56
C LEU A 208 -4.77 1.19 -4.40
N GLY A 209 -5.00 0.06 -3.73
CA GLY A 209 -4.17 -0.29 -2.58
C GLY A 209 -4.84 -1.15 -1.54
N GLY A 210 -4.27 -1.18 -0.36
CA GLY A 210 -4.81 -1.93 0.76
C GLY A 210 -4.21 -1.53 2.10
N LEU A 211 -4.74 -2.13 3.14
CA LEU A 211 -4.30 -2.01 4.52
C LEU A 211 -4.21 -3.43 5.10
N ILE A 212 -3.14 -3.73 5.82
CA ILE A 212 -3.01 -4.94 6.63
C ILE A 212 -2.58 -4.51 8.02
N SER A 213 -3.44 -4.65 9.02
CA SER A 213 -3.07 -4.44 10.42
C SER A 213 -1.97 -5.42 10.81
N TYR A 214 -0.91 -4.94 11.45
CA TYR A 214 0.21 -5.80 11.84
C TYR A 214 -0.23 -6.91 12.80
N SER A 215 -1.17 -6.58 13.70
CA SER A 215 -1.81 -7.52 14.61
C SER A 215 -2.59 -8.63 13.90
N TYR A 216 -2.71 -8.60 12.58
CA TYR A 216 -3.36 -9.65 11.81
C TYR A 216 -2.55 -10.07 10.57
N LEU A 217 -1.34 -9.55 10.38
CA LEU A 217 -0.38 -10.07 9.40
C LEU A 217 0.19 -11.42 9.83
N PHE A 218 0.35 -11.61 11.14
CA PHE A 218 0.80 -12.85 11.75
C PHE A 218 -0.22 -13.38 12.77
N ASP A 219 -0.36 -14.69 12.84
CA ASP A 219 -1.11 -15.35 13.91
C ASP A 219 -0.26 -15.46 15.20
N ASP A 220 -0.77 -16.11 16.24
CA ASP A 220 -0.07 -16.21 17.54
C ASP A 220 1.19 -17.08 17.48
N GLU A 221 1.32 -17.92 16.46
CA GLU A 221 2.48 -18.77 16.22
C GLU A 221 3.51 -18.10 15.29
N GLY A 222 3.26 -16.85 14.88
CA GLY A 222 4.12 -16.09 13.97
C GLY A 222 3.96 -16.49 12.50
N LYS A 223 2.91 -17.24 12.16
CA LYS A 223 2.60 -17.64 10.78
C LYS A 223 1.98 -16.48 10.03
N VAL A 224 2.45 -16.22 8.81
CA VAL A 224 1.82 -15.24 7.91
C VAL A 224 0.38 -15.68 7.61
N THR A 225 -0.57 -14.77 7.76
CA THR A 225 -2.02 -15.06 7.62
C THR A 225 -2.50 -14.94 6.17
N LEU A 226 -1.90 -14.04 5.40
CA LEU A 226 -2.34 -13.68 4.04
C LEU A 226 -1.32 -14.09 2.98
N ASN A 227 -1.83 -14.53 1.82
CA ASN A 227 -1.04 -14.78 0.63
C ASN A 227 -0.56 -13.46 0.03
N LEU A 228 0.60 -13.00 0.50
CA LEU A 228 1.21 -11.74 0.06
C LEU A 228 1.54 -11.73 -1.44
N HIS A 229 1.88 -12.89 -2.01
CA HIS A 229 2.09 -13.04 -3.46
C HIS A 229 0.85 -12.66 -4.24
N LEU A 230 -0.30 -13.22 -3.88
CA LEU A 230 -1.56 -12.89 -4.54
C LEU A 230 -1.94 -11.42 -4.36
N ILE A 231 -1.80 -10.87 -3.15
CA ILE A 231 -2.12 -9.46 -2.86
C ILE A 231 -1.26 -8.52 -3.72
N ILE A 232 0.06 -8.70 -3.71
CA ILE A 232 0.99 -7.85 -4.46
C ILE A 232 0.78 -8.04 -5.96
N SER A 233 0.59 -9.28 -6.44
CA SER A 233 0.29 -9.55 -7.84
C SER A 233 -0.97 -8.82 -8.31
N LYS A 234 -2.05 -8.84 -7.53
CA LYS A 234 -3.28 -8.10 -7.88
C LYS A 234 -3.08 -6.59 -7.85
N LEU A 235 -2.26 -6.08 -6.92
CA LEU A 235 -1.91 -4.67 -6.91
C LEU A 235 -1.07 -4.30 -8.14
N LEU A 236 -0.08 -5.08 -8.55
CA LEU A 236 0.74 -4.73 -9.71
C LEU A 236 -0.01 -4.92 -11.02
N PHE A 237 -0.64 -6.08 -11.22
CA PHE A 237 -1.15 -6.51 -12.52
C PHE A 237 -2.67 -6.42 -12.65
N GLY A 238 -3.38 -6.11 -11.57
CA GLY A 238 -4.84 -6.11 -11.54
C GLY A 238 -5.43 -7.51 -11.41
N ASP A 239 -6.76 -7.60 -11.43
CA ASP A 239 -7.48 -8.87 -11.52
C ASP A 239 -7.65 -9.26 -12.99
N ASN A 240 -7.44 -10.53 -13.33
CA ASN A 240 -7.68 -11.06 -14.67
C ASN A 240 -9.10 -10.74 -15.19
N ASP A 241 -10.07 -10.59 -14.29
CA ASP A 241 -11.47 -10.29 -14.62
C ASP A 241 -11.77 -8.79 -14.80
N THR A 242 -10.81 -7.89 -14.54
CA THR A 242 -11.01 -6.43 -14.59
C THR A 242 -10.04 -5.68 -15.49
N PHE A 243 -9.33 -6.36 -16.39
CA PHE A 243 -8.65 -5.70 -17.52
C PHE A 243 -9.66 -5.01 -18.44
N ARG A 244 -10.04 -3.77 -18.09
CA ARG A 244 -10.74 -2.85 -18.98
C ARG A 244 -9.73 -1.80 -19.41
N PHE A 245 -9.27 -1.91 -20.64
CA PHE A 245 -8.59 -0.81 -21.31
C PHE A 245 -9.49 0.43 -21.21
N LEU A 246 -9.00 1.47 -20.53
CA LEU A 246 -9.44 2.83 -20.80
C LEU A 246 -8.89 3.17 -22.18
N VAL A 247 -9.70 2.92 -23.20
CA VAL A 247 -9.53 3.57 -24.51
C VAL A 247 -9.89 5.03 -24.27
N VAL A 248 -8.87 5.88 -24.13
CA VAL A 248 -9.02 7.34 -24.25
C VAL A 248 -8.95 7.71 -25.72
#